data_AF-A0A7C3Y7C8-F1
#
_entry.id   AF-A0A7C3Y7C8-F1
#
_cell.length_a   1.000
_cell.length_b   1.000
_cell.length_c   1.000
_cell.angle_alpha   90.00
_cell.angle_beta   90.00
_cell.angle_gamma   90.00
#
_symmetry.space_group_name_H-M   'P 1'
#
loop_
_entity.id
_entity.type
_entity.pdbx_description
1 polymer ?
#
loop_
_entity_poly.entity_id
_entity_poly.type
_entity_poly.pdbx_seq_one_letter_code
_entity_poly.pdbx_strand_id
1 'polypeptide(L)'
;VMMSAHLSDKLREELGIRSLPVRKGDKVRVVRGDIKYRLKEGKVIRVDRKKRRIYIEGITRKKADGTEIPVPIHPSKVEIVEINRDDEERMKIIERRRAGEAS
;
A
#
# COMPACT_ATOMS: atom_id res chain seq x y z
N VAL A 1 -15.15 -4.03 -4.58
CA VAL A 1 -14.10 -4.94 -4.06
C VAL A 1 -12.94 -4.11 -3.52
N MET A 2 -12.52 -4.35 -2.27
CA MET A 2 -11.55 -3.52 -1.54
C MET A 2 -10.09 -3.76 -1.97
N MET A 3 -9.38 -2.69 -2.35
CA MET A 3 -7.92 -2.64 -2.48
C MET A 3 -7.33 -1.73 -1.40
N SER A 4 -7.76 -1.93 -0.15
CA SER A 4 -7.29 -1.18 1.00
C SER A 4 -6.12 -1.90 1.67
N ALA A 5 -5.24 -1.10 2.27
CA ALA A 5 -4.18 -1.53 3.16
C ALA A 5 -4.34 -0.83 4.51
N HIS A 6 -3.78 -1.45 5.55
CA HIS A 6 -3.73 -0.83 6.88
C HIS A 6 -2.76 0.34 6.85
N LEU A 7 -3.05 1.38 7.63
CA LEU A 7 -2.10 2.46 7.86
C LEU A 7 -1.13 2.05 8.97
N SER A 8 0.11 2.53 8.89
CA SER A 8 1.06 2.40 10.00
C SER A 8 0.54 3.13 11.24
N ASP A 9 0.97 2.69 12.42
CA ASP A 9 0.48 3.25 13.69
C ASP A 9 0.62 4.78 13.77
N LYS A 10 1.74 5.32 13.28
CA LYS A 10 1.96 6.77 13.17
C LYS A 10 0.90 7.48 12.33
N LEU A 11 0.60 6.93 11.14
CA LEU A 11 -0.41 7.50 10.24
C LEU A 11 -1.83 7.31 10.78
N ARG A 12 -2.07 6.25 11.54
CA ARG A 12 -3.36 6.03 12.21
C ARG A 12 -3.62 7.07 13.27
N GLU A 13 -2.61 7.43 14.06
CA GLU A 13 -2.69 8.49 15.06
C GLU A 13 -2.91 9.86 14.40
N GLU A 14 -2.18 10.16 13.32
CA GLU A 14 -2.29 11.45 12.60
C GLU A 14 -3.66 11.63 11.93
N LEU A 15 -4.13 10.59 11.23
CA LEU A 15 -5.33 10.67 10.38
C LEU A 15 -6.60 10.16 11.06
N GLY A 16 -6.48 9.43 12.17
CA GLY A 16 -7.60 8.83 12.90
C GLY A 16 -8.30 7.70 12.16
N ILE A 17 -7.68 7.10 11.13
CA ILE A 17 -8.31 6.12 10.25
C ILE A 17 -7.55 4.81 10.25
N ARG A 18 -8.27 3.68 10.20
CA ARG A 18 -7.64 2.34 10.24
C ARG A 18 -7.02 1.89 8.92
N SER A 19 -7.59 2.26 7.77
CA SER A 19 -7.17 1.79 6.45
C SER A 19 -7.51 2.75 5.30
N LEU A 20 -6.69 2.75 4.25
CA LEU A 20 -6.93 3.52 3.03
C LEU A 20 -6.73 2.67 1.76
N PRO A 21 -7.41 3.03 0.65
CA PRO A 21 -7.11 2.46 -0.66
C PRO A 21 -5.66 2.75 -1.08
N VAL A 22 -4.97 1.72 -1.56
CA VAL A 22 -3.59 1.86 -2.06
C VAL A 22 -3.60 2.52 -3.44
N ARG A 23 -2.77 3.54 -3.63
CA ARG A 23 -2.57 4.23 -4.91
C ARG A 23 -1.12 4.15 -5.37
N LYS A 24 -0.90 4.47 -6.64
CA LYS A 24 0.46 4.61 -7.18
C LYS A 24 1.16 5.76 -6.45
N GLY A 25 2.42 5.54 -6.09
CA GLY A 25 3.23 6.52 -5.38
C GLY A 25 3.18 6.44 -3.85
N ASP A 26 2.27 5.68 -3.25
CA ASP A 26 2.31 5.41 -1.81
C ASP A 26 3.55 4.59 -1.45
N LYS A 27 4.14 4.86 -0.28
CA LYS A 27 5.18 4.01 0.28
C LYS A 27 4.53 2.97 1.18
N VAL A 28 4.78 1.71 0.88
CA VAL A 28 4.20 0.58 1.60
C VAL A 28 5.27 -0.33 2.14
N ARG A 29 4.94 -1.01 3.23
CA ARG A 29 5.74 -2.03 3.88
C ARG A 29 5.00 -3.35 3.86
N VAL A 30 5.71 -4.43 3.52
CA VAL A 30 5.10 -5.76 3.51
C VAL A 30 5.12 -6.36 4.90
N VAL A 31 3.94 -6.63 5.45
CA VAL A 31 3.79 -7.17 6.81
C VAL A 31 3.66 -8.69 6.77
N ARG A 32 3.02 -9.24 5.74
CA ARG A 32 2.71 -10.67 5.61
C ARG A 32 3.10 -11.21 4.24
N GLY A 33 3.62 -12.43 4.19
CA GLY A 33 4.01 -13.10 2.94
C GLY A 33 5.34 -13.84 3.08
N ASP A 34 6.03 -14.00 1.95
CA ASP A 34 7.34 -14.65 1.92
C ASP A 34 8.35 -13.91 2.82
N ILE A 35 9.13 -14.68 3.56
CA ILE A 35 10.15 -14.18 4.51
C ILE A 35 11.13 -13.22 3.82
N LYS A 36 11.43 -13.43 2.54
CA LYS A 36 12.33 -12.57 1.74
C LYS A 36 11.83 -11.14 1.53
N TYR A 37 10.52 -10.93 1.60
CA TYR A 37 9.88 -9.63 1.33
C TYR A 37 9.27 -9.01 2.57
N ARG A 38 9.15 -9.77 3.67
CA ARG A 38 8.63 -9.29 4.95
C ARG A 38 9.51 -8.15 5.48
N LEU A 39 8.89 -7.11 6.02
CA LEU A 39 9.51 -5.85 6.47
C LEU A 39 10.21 -5.02 5.39
N LYS A 40 10.21 -5.44 4.12
CA LYS A 40 10.69 -4.56 3.05
C LYS A 40 9.71 -3.41 2.82
N GLU A 41 10.27 -2.23 2.69
CA GLU A 41 9.58 -1.02 2.30
C GLU A 41 9.84 -0.72 0.83
N GLY A 42 8.86 -0.15 0.15
CA GLY A 42 9.03 0.30 -1.23
C GLY A 42 7.86 1.13 -1.71
N LYS A 43 8.08 1.85 -2.81
CA LYS A 43 7.04 2.67 -3.45
C LYS A 43 6.15 1.80 -4.33
N VAL A 44 4.85 2.08 -4.35
CA VAL A 44 3.90 1.40 -5.25
C VAL A 44 4.09 1.93 -6.67
N ILE A 45 4.63 1.09 -7.54
CA ILE A 45 4.85 1.41 -8.97
C ILE A 45 3.53 1.25 -9.74
N ARG A 46 2.83 0.15 -9.49
CA ARG A 46 1.64 -0.22 -10.26
C ARG A 46 0.58 -0.88 -9.39
N VAL A 47 -0.66 -0.49 -9.62
CA VAL A 47 -1.86 -1.12 -9.05
C VAL A 47 -2.64 -1.75 -10.19
N ASP A 48 -2.77 -3.07 -10.18
CA ASP A 48 -3.57 -3.83 -11.14
C ASP A 48 -4.95 -4.13 -10.55
N ARG A 49 -5.94 -3.35 -10.98
CA ARG A 49 -7.33 -3.45 -10.53
C ARG A 49 -8.04 -4.71 -11.06
N LYS A 50 -7.60 -5.25 -12.20
CA LYS A 50 -8.16 -6.49 -12.77
C LYS A 50 -7.74 -7.69 -11.94
N LYS A 51 -6.43 -7.80 -11.65
CA LYS A 51 -5.87 -8.92 -10.88
C LYS A 51 -5.90 -8.74 -9.36
N ARG A 52 -6.27 -7.56 -8.88
CA ARG A 52 -6.27 -7.21 -7.45
C ARG A 52 -4.89 -7.32 -6.80
N ARG A 53 -3.86 -6.91 -7.53
CA ARG A 53 -2.46 -6.98 -7.12
C ARG A 53 -1.79 -5.61 -7.18
N ILE A 54 -0.84 -5.41 -6.28
CA ILE A 54 0.06 -4.27 -6.25
C ILE A 54 1.48 -4.73 -6.56
N TYR A 55 2.24 -3.85 -7.20
CA TYR A 55 3.65 -4.04 -7.53
C TYR A 55 4.44 -2.95 -6.83
N ILE A 56 5.44 -3.39 -6.07
CA ILE A 56 6.23 -2.55 -5.17
C ILE A 56 7.67 -2.54 -5.67
N GLU A 57 8.29 -1.38 -5.63
CA GLU A 57 9.70 -1.19 -5.96
C GLU A 57 10.61 -1.98 -4.99
N GLY A 58 11.65 -2.63 -5.52
CA GLY A 58 12.55 -3.48 -4.72
C GLY A 58 12.00 -4.86 -4.35
N ILE A 59 10.74 -5.17 -4.72
CA ILE A 59 10.16 -6.51 -4.59
C ILE A 59 10.13 -7.17 -5.97
N THR A 60 11.29 -7.64 -6.38
CA THR A 60 11.51 -8.40 -7.60
C THR A 60 11.92 -9.84 -7.29
N ARG A 61 11.72 -10.72 -8.27
CA ARG A 61 12.27 -12.07 -8.30
C ARG A 61 13.06 -12.23 -9.58
N LYS A 62 14.27 -12.76 -9.46
CA LYS A 62 15.13 -13.10 -10.61
C LYS A 62 14.68 -14.41 -11.25
N LYS A 63 14.51 -14.42 -12.57
CA LYS A 63 14.29 -15.62 -13.38
C LYS A 63 15.62 -16.32 -13.70
N ALA A 64 15.54 -17.56 -14.18
CA ALA A 64 16.70 -18.29 -14.69
C ALA A 64 17.42 -17.53 -15.82
N ASP A 65 16.65 -16.81 -16.63
CA ASP A 65 17.14 -15.99 -17.76
C ASP A 65 17.82 -14.68 -17.31
N GLY A 66 18.03 -14.47 -16.00
CA GLY A 66 18.66 -13.27 -15.46
C GLY A 66 17.75 -12.04 -15.33
N THR A 67 16.56 -12.06 -15.95
CA THR A 67 15.60 -10.95 -15.89
C THR A 67 14.92 -10.84 -14.52
N GLU A 68 14.65 -9.61 -14.09
CA GLU A 68 13.93 -9.32 -12.85
C GLU A 68 12.45 -9.10 -13.13
N ILE A 69 11.59 -9.81 -12.41
CA ILE A 69 10.13 -9.67 -12.52
C ILE A 69 9.57 -9.18 -11.20
N PRO A 70 8.71 -8.15 -11.21
CA PRO A 70 8.10 -7.64 -10.00
C PRO A 70 7.09 -8.66 -9.45
N VAL A 71 7.16 -8.90 -8.14
CA VAL A 71 6.30 -9.89 -7.48
C VAL A 71 4.93 -9.26 -7.17
N PRO A 72 3.81 -9.90 -7.58
CA PRO A 72 2.48 -9.38 -7.32
C PRO A 72 2.08 -9.61 -5.86
N ILE A 73 1.89 -8.54 -5.10
CA ILE A 73 1.46 -8.61 -3.69
C ILE A 73 -0.01 -8.23 -3.57
N HIS A 74 -0.71 -8.82 -2.59
CA HIS A 74 -2.09 -8.44 -2.29
C HIS A 74 -2.08 -7.24 -1.31
N PRO A 75 -2.89 -6.19 -1.53
CA PRO A 75 -2.87 -4.98 -0.70
C PRO A 75 -3.16 -5.23 0.79
N SER A 76 -3.93 -6.28 1.14
CA SER A 76 -4.16 -6.62 2.56
C SER A 76 -2.92 -7.14 3.30
N LYS A 77 -1.86 -7.50 2.57
CA LYS A 77 -0.60 -7.98 3.15
C LYS A 77 0.42 -6.86 3.39
N VAL A 78 0.04 -5.62 3.06
CA VAL A 78 0.90 -4.45 3.21
C VAL A 78 0.29 -3.44 4.16
N GLU A 79 1.16 -2.59 4.64
CA GLU A 79 0.87 -1.44 5.47
C GLU A 79 1.40 -0.19 4.78
N ILE A 80 0.62 0.89 4.77
CA ILE A 80 1.04 2.17 4.21
C ILE A 80 1.89 2.89 5.26
N VAL A 81 3.13 3.21 4.90
CA VAL A 81 4.07 3.95 5.74
C VAL A 81 4.00 5.44 5.43
N GLU A 82 3.86 5.79 4.15
CA GLU A 82 3.71 7.18 3.70
C GLU A 82 2.65 7.24 2.61
N ILE A 83 1.79 8.25 2.69
CA ILE A 83 0.70 8.47 1.74
C ILE A 83 1.17 9.49 0.71
N ASN A 84 0.88 9.22 -0.56
CA ASN A 84 1.04 10.24 -1.58
C ASN A 84 -0.07 11.32 -1.43
N ARG A 85 0.35 12.55 -1.17
CA ARG A 85 -0.48 13.75 -0.96
C ARG A 85 -0.74 14.55 -2.24
N ASP A 86 -0.31 14.07 -3.40
CA ASP A 86 -0.49 14.75 -4.69
C ASP A 86 -1.95 14.98 -5.10
N ASP A 87 -2.91 14.27 -4.48
CA ASP A 87 -4.32 14.31 -4.83
C ASP A 87 -5.17 14.97 -3.74
N GLU A 88 -5.73 16.14 -4.05
CA GLU A 88 -6.56 16.94 -3.17
C GLU A 88 -7.88 16.24 -2.79
N GLU A 89 -8.47 15.45 -3.70
CA GLU A 89 -9.67 14.66 -3.40
C GLU A 89 -9.37 13.54 -2.41
N ARG A 90 -8.14 12.99 -2.46
CA ARG A 90 -7.72 11.97 -1.49
C ARG A 90 -7.71 12.55 -0.08
N MET A 91 -7.24 13.78 0.11
CA MET A 91 -7.26 14.44 1.43
C MET A 91 -8.69 14.69 1.91
N LYS A 92 -9.59 15.17 1.04
CA LYS A 92 -11.02 15.36 1.38
C LYS A 92 -11.69 14.05 1.82
N ILE A 93 -11.36 12.92 1.18
CA ILE A 93 -11.89 11.60 1.55
C ILE A 93 -11.36 11.15 2.91
N ILE A 94 -10.08 11.43 3.20
CA ILE A 94 -9.46 11.14 4.49
C ILE A 94 -10.17 11.95 5.58
N GLU A 95 -10.31 13.26 5.43
CA GLU A 95 -11.01 14.10 6.41
C GLU A 95 -12.46 13.64 6.66
N ARG A 96 -13.20 13.31 5.60
CA ARG A 96 -14.57 12.79 5.73
C ARG A 96 -14.62 11.47 6.49
N ARG A 97 -13.67 10.56 6.25
CA ARG A 97 -13.60 9.27 6.96
C ARG A 97 -13.23 9.44 8.41
N ARG A 98 -12.32 10.37 8.72
CA ARG A 98 -11.94 10.72 10.09
C ARG A 98 -13.16 11.17 10.89
N ALA A 99 -14.02 12.01 10.31
CA ALA A 99 -15.25 12.45 10.96
C ALA A 99 -16.26 11.31 11.20
N GLY A 100 -16.33 10.33 10.29
CA GLY A 100 -17.25 9.19 10.40
C GLY A 100 -16.80 8.08 11.35
N GLU A 101 -15.50 7.88 11.59
CA GLU A 101 -14.98 6.90 12.57
C GLU A 101 -15.03 7.44 14.03
N ALA A 102 -15.23 8.74 14.22
CA ALA A 102 -15.38 9.38 15.53
C ALA A 102 -16.82 9.38 16.08
N SER A 103 -17.78 8.79 15.35
CA SER A 103 -19.20 8.67 15.74
C SER A 103 -19.55 7.28 16.27
#